data_AF-A0A2E4JYD9-F1
#
_entry.id   AF-A0A2E4JYD9-F1
#
_cell.length_a   1.000
_cell.length_b   1.000
_cell.length_c   1.000
_cell.angle_alpha   90.00
_cell.angle_beta   90.00
_cell.angle_gamma   90.00
#
_symmetry.space_group_name_H-M   'P 1'
#
loop_
_entity.id
_entity.type
_entity.pdbx_description
1 polymer ?
#
loop_
_entity_poly.entity_id
_entity_poly.type
_entity_poly.pdbx_seq_one_letter_code
_entity_poly.pdbx_strand_id
1 'polypeptide(L)'
;MKLLVDVTRPGLALLLSLGLAACGGESSTSGSTTQSAAPVVTFASQVEAGAEAYATNCAICHGANLEGSTLGPLLSGFSWVRRWGTQTPTLLLGNIQANMPPGGNESITEEDYLNIVAHMLQVNGVDGITEALSASSDFVIEDNISRMVAQRNRPEPPAPEGLTVNGNTEDFIPFIPLTDAMLRDPNPADWPMMRRNFYAHSYSPLDQINTETVKNLQLEWVWNMHEGDSEPAPLVYNGIVYLINPGNVIQALDGKTGELI
;
A
#
# COMPACT_ATOMS: atom_id res chain seq x y z
N MET A 1 -20.56 46.19 6.10
CA MET A 1 -21.12 46.06 4.73
C MET A 1 -21.79 44.69 4.65
N LYS A 2 -23.10 44.65 4.92
CA LYS A 2 -23.94 43.44 4.90
C LYS A 2 -24.48 43.27 3.49
N LEU A 3 -24.37 42.09 2.90
CA LEU A 3 -25.18 41.69 1.75
C LEU A 3 -25.99 40.46 2.14
N LEU A 4 -27.24 40.73 2.47
CA LEU A 4 -28.37 39.82 2.41
C LEU A 4 -28.72 39.58 0.94
N VAL A 5 -28.97 38.33 0.55
CA VAL A 5 -29.92 38.02 -0.52
C VAL A 5 -30.75 36.82 -0.08
N ASP A 6 -31.94 37.14 0.40
CA ASP A 6 -33.12 36.28 0.45
C ASP A 6 -33.54 35.93 -0.99
N VAL A 7 -33.82 34.65 -1.27
CA VAL A 7 -34.73 34.28 -2.36
C VAL A 7 -35.68 33.19 -1.89
N THR A 8 -36.95 33.54 -2.03
CA THR A 8 -38.19 32.89 -1.67
C THR A 8 -38.48 31.59 -2.43
N ARG A 9 -39.15 30.66 -1.75
CA ARG A 9 -39.88 29.50 -2.32
C ARG A 9 -41.14 29.94 -3.08
N PRO A 10 -41.65 29.07 -3.97
CA PRO A 10 -43.03 28.63 -3.81
C PRO A 10 -43.19 27.10 -3.90
N GLY A 11 -44.25 26.60 -3.27
CA GLY A 11 -44.61 25.18 -3.19
C GLY A 11 -45.62 24.70 -4.25
N LEU A 12 -46.41 23.68 -3.85
CA LEU A 12 -47.42 22.89 -4.58
C LEU A 12 -46.84 21.75 -5.46
N ALA A 13 -47.39 20.53 -5.53
CA ALA A 13 -48.69 20.03 -5.09
C ALA A 13 -48.65 18.51 -4.85
N LEU A 14 -49.54 18.09 -3.95
CA LEU A 14 -49.97 16.74 -3.64
C LEU A 14 -50.73 16.13 -4.84
N LEU A 15 -50.42 14.89 -5.24
CA LEU A 15 -51.34 14.07 -6.06
C LEU A 15 -51.49 12.69 -5.43
N LEU A 16 -52.63 12.54 -4.78
CA LEU A 16 -53.24 11.31 -4.30
C LEU A 16 -53.97 10.67 -5.50
N SER A 17 -53.72 9.40 -5.81
CA SER A 17 -54.64 8.60 -6.63
C SER A 17 -54.78 7.21 -6.04
N LEU A 18 -55.97 6.97 -5.52
CA LEU A 18 -56.50 5.74 -4.94
C LEU A 18 -57.25 4.96 -6.05
N GLY A 19 -57.20 3.63 -6.00
CA GLY A 19 -58.16 2.74 -6.68
C GLY A 19 -57.51 1.60 -7.48
N LEU A 20 -57.99 0.36 -7.48
CA LEU A 20 -59.00 -0.34 -6.69
C LEU A 20 -58.82 -1.84 -7.06
N ALA A 21 -58.94 -2.72 -6.06
CA ALA A 21 -59.38 -4.12 -6.07
C ALA A 21 -59.38 -4.94 -7.38
N ALA A 22 -58.77 -6.14 -7.36
CA ALA A 22 -59.48 -7.40 -7.07
C ALA A 22 -58.72 -8.64 -7.58
N CYS A 23 -58.66 -9.68 -6.75
CA CYS A 23 -59.10 -11.06 -7.00
C CYS A 23 -58.21 -12.06 -6.26
N GLY A 24 -58.86 -12.81 -5.37
CA GLY A 24 -58.25 -13.87 -4.58
C GLY A 24 -57.76 -15.02 -5.46
N GLY A 25 -56.63 -15.58 -5.05
CA GLY A 25 -56.20 -16.92 -5.40
C GLY A 25 -55.73 -17.59 -4.12
N GLU A 26 -56.56 -18.46 -3.58
CA GLU A 26 -56.17 -19.43 -2.55
C GLU A 26 -55.11 -20.34 -3.15
N SER A 27 -53.84 -20.03 -2.91
CA SER A 27 -52.74 -20.94 -3.22
C SER A 27 -52.40 -21.68 -1.94
N SER A 28 -52.75 -22.96 -1.92
CA SER A 28 -52.33 -23.91 -0.91
C SER A 28 -50.79 -23.88 -0.85
N THR A 29 -50.25 -23.30 0.21
CA THR A 29 -48.82 -23.41 0.55
C THR A 29 -48.54 -24.87 0.92
N SER A 30 -48.17 -25.66 -0.08
CA SER A 30 -47.37 -26.86 0.14
C SER A 30 -46.08 -26.41 0.81
N GLY A 31 -45.88 -26.84 2.05
CA GLY A 31 -44.61 -26.68 2.75
C GLY A 31 -43.52 -27.39 1.98
N SER A 32 -42.79 -26.63 1.16
CA SER A 32 -41.50 -27.05 0.64
C SER A 32 -40.50 -26.76 1.76
N THR A 33 -40.17 -27.79 2.54
CA THR A 33 -38.97 -27.80 3.36
C THR A 33 -37.76 -27.69 2.45
N THR A 34 -37.36 -26.45 2.11
CA THR A 34 -35.97 -26.19 1.72
C THR A 34 -35.12 -26.51 2.93
N GLN A 35 -34.55 -27.71 2.91
CA GLN A 35 -33.44 -28.09 3.76
C GLN A 35 -32.33 -27.06 3.52
N SER A 36 -32.18 -26.13 4.46
CA SER A 36 -31.07 -25.19 4.47
C SER A 36 -29.81 -26.01 4.68
N ALA A 37 -29.08 -26.30 3.61
CA ALA A 37 -27.72 -26.79 3.73
C ALA A 37 -26.92 -25.75 4.52
N ALA A 38 -26.16 -26.19 5.52
CA ALA A 38 -25.22 -25.32 6.22
C ALA A 38 -24.30 -24.66 5.17
N PRO A 39 -23.94 -23.37 5.32
CA PRO A 39 -23.04 -22.72 4.38
C PRO A 39 -21.73 -23.52 4.33
N VAL A 40 -21.40 -24.06 3.16
CA VAL A 40 -20.13 -24.74 2.93
C VAL A 40 -19.05 -23.67 2.84
N VAL A 41 -18.07 -23.71 3.73
CA VAL A 41 -16.92 -22.81 3.66
C VAL A 41 -16.09 -23.18 2.43
N THR A 42 -15.87 -22.20 1.57
CA THR A 42 -15.08 -22.30 0.33
C THR A 42 -13.94 -21.29 0.36
N PHE A 43 -12.98 -21.41 -0.55
CA PHE A 43 -11.94 -20.40 -0.71
C PHE A 43 -12.54 -19.00 -0.93
N ALA A 44 -13.55 -18.90 -1.80
CA ALA A 44 -14.22 -17.63 -2.11
C ALA A 44 -14.87 -17.00 -0.87
N SER A 45 -15.59 -17.78 -0.06
CA SER A 45 -16.18 -17.23 1.17
C SER A 45 -15.12 -16.82 2.21
N GLN A 46 -13.98 -17.49 2.25
CA GLN A 46 -12.85 -17.08 3.12
C GLN A 46 -12.20 -15.79 2.63
N VAL A 47 -12.06 -15.61 1.32
CA VAL A 47 -11.56 -14.36 0.73
C VAL A 47 -12.45 -13.18 1.11
N GLU A 48 -13.77 -13.36 1.05
CA GLU A 48 -14.75 -12.32 1.38
C GLU A 48 -14.69 -11.96 2.88
N ALA A 49 -14.77 -12.96 3.77
CA ALA A 49 -14.62 -12.75 5.21
C ALA A 49 -13.23 -12.17 5.56
N GLY A 50 -12.21 -12.59 4.81
CA GLY A 50 -10.83 -12.16 4.99
C GLY A 50 -10.61 -10.70 4.64
N ALA A 51 -11.33 -10.17 3.64
CA ALA A 51 -11.28 -8.76 3.30
C ALA A 51 -11.76 -7.89 4.47
N GLU A 52 -12.84 -8.29 5.14
CA GLU A 52 -13.38 -7.58 6.31
C GLU A 52 -12.46 -7.68 7.52
N ALA A 53 -11.96 -8.88 7.82
CA ALA A 53 -10.99 -9.10 8.89
C ALA A 53 -9.67 -8.33 8.64
N TYR A 54 -9.19 -8.29 7.40
CA TYR A 54 -8.01 -7.52 7.00
C TYR A 54 -8.22 -6.02 7.19
N ALA A 55 -9.35 -5.48 6.74
CA ALA A 55 -9.68 -4.06 6.88
C ALA A 55 -9.68 -3.62 8.35
N THR A 56 -10.16 -4.49 9.25
CA THR A 56 -10.23 -4.22 10.68
C THR A 56 -8.86 -4.30 11.37
N ASN A 57 -8.04 -5.28 11.01
CA ASN A 57 -6.87 -5.66 11.81
C ASN A 57 -5.51 -5.30 11.18
N CYS A 58 -5.44 -5.13 9.86
CA CYS A 58 -4.17 -5.06 9.13
C CYS A 58 -4.02 -3.76 8.32
N ALA A 59 -5.12 -3.23 7.78
CA ALA A 59 -5.09 -2.12 6.83
C ALA A 59 -4.44 -0.83 7.38
N ILE A 60 -4.50 -0.61 8.70
CA ILE A 60 -3.86 0.57 9.33
C ILE A 60 -2.35 0.61 9.13
N CYS A 61 -1.69 -0.56 9.09
CA CYS A 61 -0.24 -0.65 8.87
C CYS A 61 0.12 -1.06 7.44
N HIS A 62 -0.69 -1.89 6.79
CA HIS A 62 -0.35 -2.47 5.49
C HIS A 62 -1.10 -1.85 4.30
N GLY A 63 -1.92 -0.81 4.55
CA GLY A 63 -2.73 -0.15 3.54
C GLY A 63 -4.06 -0.87 3.26
N ALA A 64 -5.07 -0.16 2.79
CA ALA A 64 -6.40 -0.73 2.53
C ALA A 64 -6.40 -1.76 1.37
N ASN A 65 -5.43 -1.66 0.47
CA ASN A 65 -5.26 -2.48 -0.72
C ASN A 65 -3.96 -3.31 -0.66
N LEU A 66 -3.39 -3.55 0.52
CA LEU A 66 -2.12 -4.27 0.71
C LEU A 66 -0.91 -3.57 0.04
N GLU A 67 -1.01 -2.27 -0.21
CA GLU A 67 -0.01 -1.45 -0.88
C GLU A 67 1.16 -1.02 0.02
N GLY A 68 1.06 -1.32 1.31
CA GLY A 68 2.03 -0.94 2.34
C GLY A 68 1.88 0.51 2.79
N SER A 69 2.49 0.83 3.93
CA SER A 69 2.58 2.19 4.46
C SER A 69 3.94 2.39 5.13
N THR A 70 4.15 3.53 5.79
CA THR A 70 5.32 3.76 6.65
C THR A 70 5.36 2.82 7.87
N LEU A 71 4.21 2.26 8.28
CA LEU A 71 4.09 1.39 9.44
C LEU A 71 4.23 -0.11 9.12
N GLY A 72 4.10 -0.49 7.84
CA GLY A 72 4.10 -1.90 7.45
C GLY A 72 4.42 -2.08 5.97
N PRO A 73 5.21 -3.11 5.60
CA PRO A 73 5.58 -3.35 4.21
C PRO A 73 4.36 -3.66 3.34
N LEU A 74 4.51 -3.50 2.02
CA LEU A 74 3.52 -3.97 1.07
C LEU A 74 3.32 -5.49 1.14
N LEU A 75 2.07 -5.93 1.01
CA LEU A 75 1.66 -7.34 1.08
C LEU A 75 1.06 -7.84 -0.25
N SER A 76 1.31 -7.12 -1.34
CA SER A 76 0.78 -7.41 -2.67
C SER A 76 1.85 -7.33 -3.77
N GLY A 77 1.56 -7.94 -4.91
CA GLY A 77 2.35 -7.81 -6.13
C GLY A 77 3.64 -8.62 -6.16
N PHE A 78 4.54 -8.26 -7.07
CA PHE A 78 5.72 -9.07 -7.39
C PHE A 78 6.69 -9.26 -6.21
N SER A 79 6.85 -8.25 -5.35
CA SER A 79 7.69 -8.35 -4.15
C SER A 79 7.18 -9.42 -3.18
N TRP A 80 5.86 -9.47 -2.98
CA TRP A 80 5.21 -10.50 -2.18
C TRP A 80 5.40 -11.88 -2.81
N VAL A 81 5.16 -12.01 -4.13
CA VAL A 81 5.33 -13.29 -4.85
C VAL A 81 6.78 -13.78 -4.78
N ARG A 82 7.79 -12.92 -4.90
CA ARG A 82 9.19 -13.32 -4.73
C ARG A 82 9.49 -13.88 -3.33
N ARG A 83 8.78 -13.41 -2.30
CA ARG A 83 9.00 -13.82 -0.92
C ARG A 83 8.18 -15.04 -0.51
N TRP A 84 6.96 -15.17 -1.03
CA TRP A 84 5.96 -16.15 -0.57
C TRP A 84 5.52 -17.12 -1.66
N GLY A 85 5.76 -16.85 -2.94
CA GLY A 85 5.31 -17.68 -4.06
C GLY A 85 5.80 -19.13 -3.97
N THR A 86 7.08 -19.33 -3.66
CA THR A 86 7.65 -20.68 -3.49
C THR A 86 7.34 -21.32 -2.12
N GLN A 87 6.50 -20.68 -1.30
CA GLN A 87 6.14 -21.14 0.05
C GLN A 87 4.71 -21.68 0.07
N THR A 88 4.24 -22.11 1.25
CA THR A 88 2.90 -22.69 1.44
C THR A 88 1.97 -21.76 2.23
N PRO A 89 0.64 -21.87 2.05
CA PRO A 89 -0.33 -21.17 2.89
C PRO A 89 -0.15 -21.44 4.39
N THR A 90 0.12 -22.68 4.80
CA THR A 90 0.43 -23.01 6.20
C THR A 90 1.63 -22.23 6.74
N LEU A 91 2.71 -22.09 5.96
CA LEU A 91 3.88 -21.35 6.42
C LEU A 91 3.57 -19.85 6.53
N LEU A 92 2.83 -19.30 5.58
CA LEU A 92 2.38 -17.91 5.60
C LEU A 92 1.49 -17.64 6.82
N LEU A 93 0.49 -18.50 7.06
CA LEU A 93 -0.39 -18.44 8.22
C LEU A 93 0.39 -18.41 9.53
N GLY A 94 1.30 -19.38 9.72
CA GLY A 94 2.12 -19.45 10.93
C GLY A 94 3.04 -18.24 11.10
N ASN A 95 3.55 -17.67 10.00
CA ASN A 95 4.35 -16.46 10.06
C ASN A 95 3.54 -15.24 10.51
N ILE A 96 2.32 -15.07 9.98
CA ILE A 96 1.43 -13.97 10.36
C ILE A 96 1.04 -14.10 11.83
N GLN A 97 0.57 -15.27 12.26
CA GLN A 97 0.17 -15.52 13.65
C GLN A 97 1.29 -15.28 14.67
N ALA A 98 2.55 -15.56 14.29
CA ALA A 98 3.68 -15.39 15.19
C ALA A 98 4.20 -13.95 15.29
N ASN A 99 3.98 -13.11 14.27
CA ASN A 99 4.64 -11.81 14.15
C ASN A 99 3.69 -10.63 14.05
N MET A 100 2.41 -10.87 13.78
CA MET A 100 1.42 -9.83 13.52
C MET A 100 0.14 -10.05 14.35
N PRO A 101 -0.53 -8.96 14.76
CA PRO A 101 -0.02 -7.59 14.79
C PRO A 101 1.11 -7.39 15.83
N PRO A 102 1.96 -6.36 15.67
CA PRO A 102 2.92 -5.99 16.71
C PRO A 102 2.19 -5.65 18.01
N GLY A 103 2.62 -6.25 19.12
CA GLY A 103 1.96 -6.08 20.43
C GLY A 103 0.91 -7.15 20.76
N GLY A 104 0.67 -8.11 19.86
CA GLY A 104 -0.14 -9.29 20.12
C GLY A 104 -1.44 -9.35 19.31
N ASN A 105 -2.14 -10.47 19.41
CA ASN A 105 -3.25 -10.83 18.54
C ASN A 105 -4.43 -11.49 19.26
N GLU A 106 -4.62 -11.21 20.54
CA GLU A 106 -5.63 -11.88 21.38
C GLU A 106 -7.07 -11.74 20.86
N SER A 107 -7.33 -10.76 19.98
CA SER A 107 -8.64 -10.51 19.38
C SER A 107 -8.85 -11.14 17.99
N ILE A 108 -7.81 -11.72 17.38
CA ILE A 108 -7.89 -12.30 16.03
C ILE A 108 -7.94 -13.83 16.18
N THR A 109 -9.04 -14.42 15.74
CA THR A 109 -9.22 -15.88 15.82
C THR A 109 -8.40 -16.61 14.76
N GLU A 110 -8.20 -17.91 14.94
CA GLU A 110 -7.55 -18.74 13.90
C GLU A 110 -8.34 -18.72 12.58
N GLU A 111 -9.67 -18.68 12.65
CA GLU A 111 -10.55 -18.55 11.49
C GLU A 111 -10.33 -17.21 10.78
N ASP A 112 -10.24 -16.10 11.52
CA ASP A 112 -9.93 -14.79 10.94
C ASP A 112 -8.57 -14.80 10.24
N TYR A 113 -7.56 -15.45 10.81
CA TYR A 113 -6.26 -15.57 10.16
C TYR A 113 -6.31 -16.38 8.88
N LEU A 114 -7.03 -17.50 8.85
CA LEU A 114 -7.22 -18.28 7.62
C LEU A 114 -7.94 -17.47 6.54
N ASN A 115 -8.97 -16.72 6.94
CA ASN A 115 -9.69 -15.82 6.05
C ASN A 115 -8.78 -14.71 5.50
N ILE A 116 -8.01 -14.05 6.37
CA ILE A 116 -7.02 -13.03 5.96
C ILE A 116 -5.98 -13.60 4.99
N VAL A 117 -5.46 -14.80 5.25
CA VAL A 117 -4.53 -15.48 4.34
C VAL A 117 -5.20 -15.75 2.99
N ALA A 118 -6.44 -16.25 2.97
CA ALA A 118 -7.17 -16.46 1.72
C ALA A 118 -7.33 -15.17 0.92
N HIS A 119 -7.70 -14.06 1.59
CA HIS A 119 -7.78 -12.74 0.98
C HIS A 119 -6.42 -12.30 0.37
N MET A 120 -5.33 -12.43 1.13
CA MET A 120 -3.97 -12.11 0.65
C MET A 120 -3.57 -12.95 -0.57
N LEU A 121 -3.86 -14.26 -0.55
CA LEU A 121 -3.58 -15.15 -1.67
C LEU A 121 -4.36 -14.71 -2.92
N GLN A 122 -5.66 -14.39 -2.77
CA GLN A 122 -6.50 -13.95 -3.89
C GLN A 122 -6.05 -12.61 -4.48
N VAL A 123 -5.66 -11.64 -3.64
CA VAL A 123 -5.10 -10.34 -4.06
C VAL A 123 -3.83 -10.56 -4.89
N ASN A 124 -3.01 -11.54 -4.49
CA ASN A 124 -1.77 -11.91 -5.18
C ASN A 124 -1.96 -12.92 -6.33
N GLY A 125 -3.22 -13.24 -6.66
CA GLY A 125 -3.57 -13.94 -7.90
C GLY A 125 -3.72 -15.44 -7.78
N VAL A 126 -3.78 -15.98 -6.56
CA VAL A 126 -4.22 -17.35 -6.35
C VAL A 126 -5.70 -17.45 -6.70
N ASP A 127 -6.00 -18.08 -7.83
CA ASP A 127 -7.36 -18.29 -8.36
C ASP A 127 -7.60 -19.72 -8.88
N GLY A 128 -6.57 -20.58 -8.79
CA GLY A 128 -6.64 -21.99 -9.18
C GLY A 128 -7.29 -22.93 -8.16
N ILE A 129 -7.72 -22.44 -6.99
CA ILE A 129 -8.27 -23.25 -5.90
C ILE A 129 -9.70 -22.87 -5.55
N THR A 130 -10.49 -23.87 -5.14
CA THR A 130 -11.89 -23.70 -4.71
C THR A 130 -12.12 -24.15 -3.27
N GLU A 131 -11.32 -25.08 -2.78
CA GLU A 131 -11.39 -25.59 -1.42
C GLU A 131 -10.92 -24.54 -0.41
N ALA A 132 -11.61 -24.45 0.72
CA ALA A 132 -11.20 -23.57 1.81
C ALA A 132 -9.79 -23.93 2.30
N LEU A 133 -8.99 -22.91 2.58
CA LEU A 133 -7.74 -23.05 3.30
C LEU A 133 -8.00 -23.60 4.70
N SER A 134 -7.08 -24.44 5.14
CA SER A 134 -6.96 -24.92 6.51
C SER A 134 -5.55 -24.69 7.03
N ALA A 135 -5.34 -24.90 8.32
CA ALA A 135 -4.01 -24.85 8.92
C ALA A 135 -3.01 -25.84 8.27
N SER A 136 -3.49 -26.83 7.51
CA SER A 136 -2.67 -27.82 6.81
C SER A 136 -2.61 -27.65 5.29
N SER A 137 -3.04 -26.51 4.73
CA SER A 137 -2.92 -26.24 3.29
C SER A 137 -1.47 -26.05 2.87
N ASP A 138 -0.87 -27.07 2.24
CA ASP A 138 0.58 -27.18 2.00
C ASP A 138 1.02 -27.04 0.52
N PHE A 139 0.13 -26.61 -0.38
CA PHE A 139 0.47 -26.41 -1.78
C PHE A 139 1.44 -25.23 -1.97
N VAL A 140 2.22 -25.25 -3.05
CA VAL A 140 3.08 -24.13 -3.44
C VAL A 140 2.21 -23.00 -4.00
N ILE A 141 2.32 -21.81 -3.41
CA ILE A 141 1.47 -20.65 -3.73
C ILE A 141 1.56 -20.29 -5.22
N GLU A 142 2.77 -20.19 -5.78
CA GLU A 142 2.98 -19.75 -7.17
C GLU A 142 2.41 -20.70 -8.22
N ASP A 143 2.28 -21.99 -7.90
CA ASP A 143 1.67 -22.99 -8.80
C ASP A 143 0.18 -22.73 -9.02
N ASN A 144 -0.44 -21.95 -8.14
CA ASN A 144 -1.87 -21.62 -8.16
C ASN A 144 -2.13 -20.16 -8.58
N ILE A 145 -1.09 -19.42 -8.97
CA ILE A 145 -1.22 -18.05 -9.48
C ILE A 145 -1.44 -18.07 -11.00
N SER A 146 -2.58 -17.54 -11.45
CA SER A 146 -2.78 -17.32 -12.88
C SER A 146 -1.80 -16.27 -13.43
N ARG A 147 -1.18 -16.55 -14.59
CA ARG A 147 -0.21 -15.66 -15.27
C ARG A 147 -0.71 -14.23 -15.50
N MET A 148 -2.02 -14.02 -15.47
CA MET A 148 -2.65 -12.70 -15.63
C MET A 148 -2.47 -11.77 -14.42
N VAL A 149 -2.05 -12.26 -13.24
CA VAL A 149 -1.85 -11.42 -12.04
C VAL A 149 -0.41 -10.94 -11.84
N ALA A 150 0.58 -11.59 -12.46
CA ALA A 150 1.89 -10.97 -12.68
C ALA A 150 1.79 -9.68 -13.54
N GLN A 151 0.64 -9.47 -14.19
CA GLN A 151 0.26 -8.30 -14.98
C GLN A 151 -1.06 -7.65 -14.53
N ARG A 152 -1.63 -8.02 -13.37
CA ARG A 152 -2.77 -7.24 -12.85
C ARG A 152 -2.22 -5.87 -12.54
N ASN A 153 -2.62 -4.89 -13.35
CA ASN A 153 -2.41 -3.48 -13.07
C ASN A 153 -2.85 -3.28 -11.63
N ARG A 154 -1.86 -3.10 -10.74
CA ARG A 154 -2.05 -2.41 -9.47
C ARG A 154 -2.99 -1.25 -9.81
N PRO A 155 -4.11 -1.04 -9.11
CA PRO A 155 -4.72 0.28 -9.14
C PRO A 155 -3.57 1.23 -8.84
N GLU A 156 -3.11 1.95 -9.86
CA GLU A 156 -1.99 2.86 -9.72
C GLU A 156 -2.36 3.69 -8.50
N PRO A 157 -1.51 3.76 -7.46
CA PRO A 157 -1.79 4.68 -6.38
C PRO A 157 -2.16 6.00 -7.05
N PRO A 158 -3.23 6.67 -6.60
CA PRO A 158 -3.72 7.88 -7.24
C PRO A 158 -2.51 8.73 -7.60
N ALA A 159 -2.44 9.12 -8.86
CA ALA A 159 -1.25 9.75 -9.43
C ALA A 159 -0.74 10.79 -8.43
N PRO A 160 0.57 10.82 -8.12
CA PRO A 160 1.10 11.66 -7.07
C PRO A 160 0.53 13.08 -7.24
N GLU A 161 -0.14 13.56 -6.21
CA GLU A 161 -0.72 14.89 -6.24
C GLU A 161 0.42 15.91 -6.24
N GLY A 162 0.45 16.79 -7.24
CA GLY A 162 1.46 17.84 -7.34
C GLY A 162 2.15 17.91 -8.69
N LEU A 163 3.34 18.51 -8.70
CA LEU A 163 4.15 18.67 -9.91
C LEU A 163 4.70 17.31 -10.33
N THR A 164 4.46 16.94 -11.59
CA THR A 164 5.10 15.79 -12.24
C THR A 164 5.93 16.30 -13.41
N VAL A 165 7.14 15.75 -13.55
CA VAL A 165 8.03 16.00 -14.69
C VAL A 165 8.08 14.70 -15.50
N ASN A 166 7.92 14.83 -16.82
CA ASN A 166 7.98 13.69 -17.71
C ASN A 166 9.44 13.46 -18.13
N GLY A 167 10.00 12.30 -17.79
CA GLY A 167 11.38 11.95 -18.08
C GLY A 167 11.92 10.91 -17.09
N ASN A 168 13.17 10.50 -17.29
CA ASN A 168 13.92 9.70 -16.33
C ASN A 168 15.08 10.53 -15.76
N THR A 169 15.63 10.11 -14.62
CA THR A 169 16.85 10.73 -14.06
C THR A 169 18.05 10.73 -15.03
N GLU A 170 18.05 9.78 -15.97
CA GLU A 170 19.09 9.65 -17.00
C GLU A 170 19.10 10.81 -18.01
N ASP A 171 17.97 11.51 -18.16
CA ASP A 171 17.87 12.69 -19.03
C ASP A 171 18.62 13.90 -18.42
N PHE A 172 18.91 13.86 -17.12
CA PHE A 172 19.64 14.88 -16.39
C PHE A 172 21.10 14.50 -16.21
N ILE A 173 21.37 13.26 -15.78
CA ILE A 173 22.73 12.79 -15.46
C ILE A 173 22.88 11.33 -15.88
N PRO A 174 23.96 10.94 -16.60
CA PRO A 174 24.20 9.54 -16.96
C PRO A 174 24.18 8.62 -15.75
N PHE A 175 23.40 7.54 -15.82
CA PHE A 175 23.33 6.56 -14.74
C PHE A 175 24.67 5.81 -14.61
N ILE A 176 25.28 5.93 -13.43
CA ILE A 176 26.50 5.19 -13.06
C ILE A 176 26.14 4.23 -11.93
N PRO A 177 26.10 2.90 -12.18
CA PRO A 177 25.79 1.92 -11.15
C PRO A 177 26.74 2.04 -9.95
N LEU A 178 26.17 2.15 -8.75
CA LEU A 178 26.94 2.09 -7.51
C LEU A 178 27.52 0.69 -7.32
N THR A 179 28.81 0.62 -6.99
CA THR A 179 29.50 -0.63 -6.64
C THR A 179 29.70 -0.74 -5.14
N ASP A 180 29.89 -1.96 -4.63
CA ASP A 180 30.23 -2.18 -3.22
C ASP A 180 31.48 -1.41 -2.78
N ALA A 181 32.44 -1.22 -3.68
CA ALA A 181 33.64 -0.43 -3.41
C ALA A 181 33.29 1.05 -3.20
N MET A 182 32.43 1.60 -4.05
CA MET A 182 31.95 2.98 -3.93
C MET A 182 31.10 3.20 -2.66
N LEU A 183 30.35 2.18 -2.21
CA LEU A 183 29.59 2.28 -0.96
C LEU A 183 30.47 2.19 0.30
N ARG A 184 31.61 1.49 0.23
CA ARG A 184 32.59 1.45 1.32
C ARG A 184 33.36 2.75 1.46
N ASP A 185 33.80 3.31 0.34
CA ASP A 185 34.56 4.55 0.27
C ASP A 185 33.92 5.52 -0.75
N PRO A 186 32.80 6.15 -0.40
CA PRO A 186 32.10 7.02 -1.33
C PRO A 186 32.87 8.31 -1.56
N ASN A 187 32.71 8.87 -2.76
CA ASN A 187 33.19 10.21 -3.09
C ASN A 187 32.77 11.18 -1.97
N PRO A 188 33.68 12.05 -1.47
CA PRO A 188 33.35 13.12 -0.53
C PRO A 188 32.09 13.92 -0.85
N ALA A 189 31.80 14.13 -2.15
CA ALA A 189 30.63 14.87 -2.61
C ALA A 189 29.31 14.08 -2.59
N ASP A 190 29.37 12.76 -2.39
CA ASP A 190 28.20 11.88 -2.43
C ASP A 190 27.78 11.38 -1.03
N TRP A 191 26.49 11.09 -0.90
CA TRP A 191 25.85 10.46 0.24
C TRP A 191 24.93 9.30 -0.24
N PRO A 192 25.49 8.19 -0.73
CA PRO A 192 24.74 7.20 -1.50
C PRO A 192 23.90 6.23 -0.65
N MET A 193 24.02 6.27 0.68
CA MET A 193 23.25 5.40 1.57
C MET A 193 23.02 6.05 2.94
N MET A 194 22.10 5.47 3.71
CA MET A 194 21.84 5.86 5.09
C MET A 194 23.14 5.90 5.90
N ARG A 195 23.43 7.05 6.52
CA ARG A 195 24.66 7.32 7.29
C ARG A 195 25.97 7.25 6.46
N ARG A 196 25.87 7.52 5.15
CA ARG A 196 26.91 7.70 4.13
C ARG A 196 27.65 6.44 3.68
N ASN A 197 28.11 5.60 4.60
CA ASN A 197 28.86 4.37 4.28
C ASN A 197 28.59 3.28 5.32
N PHE A 198 29.15 2.08 5.11
CA PHE A 198 28.94 0.93 6.00
C PHE A 198 29.43 1.13 7.44
N TYR A 199 30.31 2.10 7.71
CA TYR A 199 30.72 2.44 9.08
C TYR A 199 29.65 3.22 9.84
N ALA A 200 28.68 3.80 9.12
CA ALA A 200 27.53 4.48 9.69
C ALA A 200 27.88 5.64 10.64
N HIS A 201 28.96 6.38 10.38
CA HIS A 201 29.35 7.50 11.26
C HIS A 201 28.54 8.78 11.03
N SER A 202 27.74 8.86 9.97
CA SER A 202 27.01 10.09 9.59
C SER A 202 27.94 11.31 9.43
N TYR A 203 29.13 11.09 8.86
CA TYR A 203 30.19 12.09 8.74
C TYR A 203 30.44 12.46 7.27
N SER A 204 30.39 13.76 6.96
CA SER A 204 30.86 14.31 5.68
C SER A 204 32.31 14.79 5.81
N PRO A 205 33.23 14.38 4.92
CA PRO A 205 34.61 14.87 4.92
C PRO A 205 34.78 16.26 4.27
N LEU A 206 33.71 16.86 3.74
CA LEU A 206 33.75 18.22 3.17
C LEU A 206 33.95 19.26 4.29
N ASP A 207 34.83 20.24 4.05
CA ASP A 207 35.27 21.22 5.06
C ASP A 207 35.08 22.70 4.64
N GLN A 208 34.46 22.94 3.48
CA GLN A 208 34.16 24.29 2.99
C GLN A 208 33.32 25.08 4.01
N ILE A 209 32.35 24.41 4.65
CA ILE A 209 31.59 24.94 5.77
C ILE A 209 32.29 24.51 7.06
N ASN A 210 32.75 25.48 7.84
CA ASN A 210 33.47 25.26 9.08
C ASN A 210 33.07 26.27 10.16
N THR A 211 33.70 26.20 11.32
CA THR A 211 33.37 27.04 12.49
C THR A 211 33.54 28.54 12.24
N GLU A 212 34.31 28.93 11.22
CA GLU A 212 34.52 30.33 10.85
C GLU A 212 33.51 30.81 9.80
N THR A 213 33.09 29.92 8.88
CA THR A 213 32.25 30.26 7.72
C THR A 213 30.76 29.95 7.89
N VAL A 214 30.38 29.08 8.84
CA VAL A 214 28.98 28.63 9.05
C VAL A 214 27.98 29.77 9.25
N LYS A 215 28.42 30.89 9.84
CA LYS A 215 27.61 32.10 10.04
C LYS A 215 27.14 32.77 8.74
N ASN A 216 27.74 32.42 7.61
CA ASN A 216 27.42 32.98 6.29
C ASN A 216 26.46 32.07 5.50
N LEU A 217 25.95 30.98 6.09
CA LEU A 217 25.00 30.11 5.42
C LEU A 217 23.72 30.87 5.05
N GLN A 218 23.26 30.62 3.83
CA GLN A 218 22.01 31.13 3.29
C GLN A 218 21.18 29.97 2.75
N LEU A 219 19.87 30.17 2.68
CA LEU A 219 18.97 29.25 2.01
C LEU A 219 19.23 29.33 0.50
N GLU A 220 19.63 28.21 -0.11
CA GLU A 220 19.81 28.12 -1.57
C GLU A 220 18.49 27.75 -2.27
N TRP A 221 17.75 26.76 -1.76
CA TRP A 221 16.44 26.37 -2.26
C TRP A 221 15.62 25.65 -1.19
N VAL A 222 14.31 25.53 -1.43
CA VAL A 222 13.37 24.76 -0.60
C VAL A 222 12.48 23.91 -1.49
N TRP A 223 12.13 22.72 -1.02
CA TRP A 223 11.21 21.82 -1.71
C TRP A 223 10.09 21.39 -0.75
N ASN A 224 8.85 21.43 -1.23
CA ASN A 224 7.68 21.03 -0.44
C ASN A 224 7.54 19.50 -0.46
N MET A 225 7.47 18.90 0.72
CA MET A 225 7.24 17.47 0.91
C MET A 225 5.75 17.16 1.06
N HIS A 226 5.37 15.90 0.85
CA HIS A 226 4.00 15.44 1.06
C HIS A 226 3.62 15.51 2.55
N GLU A 227 2.33 15.75 2.82
CA GLU A 227 1.80 15.78 4.19
C GLU A 227 1.95 14.42 4.88
N GLY A 228 2.26 14.46 6.18
CA GLY A 228 2.42 13.27 7.02
C GLY A 228 3.66 13.32 7.91
N ASP A 229 3.83 12.30 8.75
CA ASP A 229 5.03 12.14 9.57
C ASP A 229 6.26 11.92 8.67
N SER A 230 7.29 12.73 8.88
CA SER A 230 8.44 12.83 7.98
C SER A 230 9.75 12.68 8.76
N GLU A 231 10.48 11.60 8.46
CA GLU A 231 11.83 11.33 9.00
C GLU A 231 12.83 11.05 7.86
N PRO A 232 12.96 11.98 6.88
CA PRO A 232 13.70 11.68 5.66
C PRO A 232 15.21 11.66 5.93
N ALA A 233 15.88 10.71 5.29
CA ALA A 233 17.32 10.73 5.11
C ALA A 233 17.62 10.72 3.61
N PRO A 234 17.68 11.90 2.96
CA PRO A 234 17.88 11.99 1.53
C PRO A 234 19.20 11.32 1.13
N LEU A 235 19.20 10.64 -0.02
CA LEU A 235 20.42 10.13 -0.63
C LEU A 235 20.89 11.13 -1.66
N VAL A 236 22.19 11.39 -1.71
CA VAL A 236 22.78 12.27 -2.72
C VAL A 236 23.78 11.46 -3.53
N TYR A 237 23.60 11.43 -4.84
CA TYR A 237 24.55 10.75 -5.70
C TYR A 237 24.66 11.45 -7.04
N ASN A 238 25.89 11.80 -7.42
CA ASN A 238 26.21 12.42 -8.69
C ASN A 238 25.38 13.69 -8.96
N GLY A 239 25.07 14.47 -7.91
CA GLY A 239 24.30 15.71 -8.03
C GLY A 239 22.77 15.56 -7.95
N ILE A 240 22.23 14.35 -7.85
CA ILE A 240 20.79 14.12 -7.63
C ILE A 240 20.52 13.89 -6.14
N VAL A 241 19.47 14.54 -5.62
CA VAL A 241 18.91 14.29 -4.28
C VAL A 241 17.70 13.37 -4.43
N TYR A 242 17.79 12.17 -3.89
CA TYR A 242 16.67 11.23 -3.80
C TYR A 242 15.97 11.41 -2.45
N LEU A 243 14.74 11.91 -2.49
CA LEU A 243 13.95 12.28 -1.34
C LEU A 243 12.78 11.32 -1.14
N ILE A 244 12.68 10.77 0.07
CA ILE A 244 11.61 9.87 0.48
C ILE A 244 10.53 10.71 1.17
N ASN A 245 9.30 10.65 0.67
CA ASN A 245 8.14 11.33 1.23
C ASN A 245 7.20 10.31 1.90
N PRO A 246 6.30 10.79 2.79
CA PRO A 246 5.16 9.99 3.24
C PRO A 246 4.35 9.41 2.08
N GLY A 247 3.66 8.29 2.32
CA GLY A 247 2.81 7.65 1.30
C GLY A 247 3.57 6.89 0.20
N ASN A 248 4.81 6.48 0.47
CA ASN A 248 5.67 5.75 -0.49
C ASN A 248 5.96 6.55 -1.78
N VAL A 249 5.98 7.89 -1.69
CA VAL A 249 6.35 8.77 -2.80
C VAL A 249 7.87 9.01 -2.77
N ILE A 250 8.55 8.72 -3.88
CA ILE A 250 9.98 8.96 -4.05
C ILE A 250 10.16 10.05 -5.11
N GLN A 251 10.97 11.05 -4.81
CA GLN A 251 11.27 12.16 -5.71
C GLN A 251 12.78 12.23 -5.96
N ALA A 252 13.16 12.60 -7.18
CA ALA A 252 14.52 12.97 -7.52
C ALA A 252 14.57 14.48 -7.77
N LEU A 253 15.51 15.19 -7.15
CA LEU A 253 15.71 16.62 -7.33
C LEU A 253 17.12 16.87 -7.84
N ASP A 254 17.29 17.87 -8.70
CA ASP A 254 18.61 18.42 -9.00
C ASP A 254 19.17 19.08 -7.72
N GLY A 255 20.31 18.58 -7.22
CA GLY A 255 20.86 19.00 -5.93
C GLY A 255 21.38 20.43 -5.90
N LYS A 256 21.58 21.06 -7.06
CA LYS A 256 22.03 22.44 -7.17
C LYS A 256 20.86 23.42 -7.16
N THR A 257 19.77 23.08 -7.84
CA THR A 257 18.64 23.99 -8.09
C THR A 257 17.40 23.67 -7.26
N GLY A 258 17.26 22.43 -6.80
CA GLY A 258 16.04 21.93 -6.17
C GLY A 258 14.92 21.62 -7.15
N GLU A 259 15.17 21.66 -8.46
CA GLU A 259 14.17 21.33 -9.49
C GLU A 259 13.87 19.83 -9.49
N LEU A 260 12.60 19.49 -9.69
CA LEU A 260 12.14 18.09 -9.82
C LEU A 260 12.63 17.49 -11.13
N ILE A 261 13.05 16.23 -11.06
CA ILE A 261 13.51 15.39 -12.16
C ILE A 261 12.43 14.37 -12.54
#